data_AF-A0ABD3T8J0-F1
#
_entry.id   AF-A0ABD3T8J0-F1
#
_cell.length_a   1.000
_cell.length_b   1.000
_cell.length_c   1.000
_cell.angle_alpha   90.00
_cell.angle_beta   90.00
_cell.angle_gamma   90.00
#
_symmetry.space_group_name_H-M   'P 1'
#
loop_
_entity.id
_entity.type
_entity.pdbx_description
1 polymer ?
#
loop_
_entity_poly.entity_id
_entity_poly.type
_entity_poly.pdbx_seq_one_letter_code
_entity_poly.pdbx_strand_id
1 'polypeptide(L)'
;MLNNNKKRTRTYDAEGRIFQERWELNYFFVEHRGAPVCLICNESVAIMKVYNLRCHYETRHNDDFGKFEGRMREDKLASLKRNLAASPAKHFLKIVSRQTDAAMKASYEVAFAIAKQGKPFTDGEFVKSCMMKVVEHICSEKKELFGTISLSKQTGTRRVEHIASILHQQLERASEKFIWYSHVLNESTDVSNTAKLLIFIRGVDETLQLQKTLPDSAACTTRTKVDMCLMN
;
A
#
# COMPACT_ATOMS: atom_id res chain seq x y z
N MET A 1 -26.56 29.93 7.52
CA MET A 1 -25.71 28.88 8.10
C MET A 1 -25.38 27.86 7.01
N LEU A 2 -24.21 27.97 6.38
CA LEU A 2 -23.80 27.04 5.31
C LEU A 2 -22.97 25.90 5.92
N ASN A 3 -23.55 24.70 5.89
CA ASN A 3 -22.96 23.48 6.42
C ASN A 3 -21.92 22.94 5.43
N ASN A 4 -20.65 23.35 5.61
CA ASN A 4 -19.52 22.92 4.78
C ASN A 4 -19.02 21.53 5.21
N ASN A 5 -19.78 20.48 4.86
CA ASN A 5 -19.33 19.10 5.05
C ASN A 5 -18.45 18.68 3.86
N LYS A 6 -17.26 19.28 3.75
CA LYS A 6 -16.18 18.76 2.89
C LYS A 6 -15.81 17.38 3.41
N LYS A 7 -16.27 16.32 2.72
CA LYS A 7 -15.73 14.97 2.90
C LYS A 7 -14.22 15.06 2.70
N ARG A 8 -13.46 14.96 3.80
CA ARG A 8 -12.00 14.86 3.79
C ARG A 8 -11.62 13.59 3.03
N THR A 9 -11.17 13.74 1.80
CA THR A 9 -10.55 12.66 1.03
C THR A 9 -9.28 12.26 1.79
N ARG A 10 -9.26 11.02 2.29
CA ARG A 10 -8.16 10.49 3.09
C ARG A 10 -7.00 10.13 2.16
N THR A 11 -5.98 10.99 2.10
CA THR A 11 -4.71 10.70 1.42
C THR A 11 -3.76 9.94 2.35
N TYR A 12 -2.87 9.14 1.77
CA TYR A 12 -1.89 8.29 2.46
C TYR A 12 -1.04 9.06 3.49
N ASP A 13 -0.65 10.29 3.13
CA ASP A 13 0.15 11.18 3.97
C ASP A 13 -0.63 11.72 5.17
N ALA A 14 -1.96 11.85 5.04
CA ALA A 14 -2.83 12.36 6.09
C ALA A 14 -3.04 11.35 7.25
N GLU A 15 -2.69 10.06 7.07
CA GLU A 15 -2.85 9.03 8.10
C GLU A 15 -1.57 8.69 8.87
N GLY A 16 -0.44 9.36 8.60
CA GLY A 16 0.80 9.20 9.36
C GLY A 16 1.39 7.79 9.31
N ARG A 17 1.21 7.08 8.18
CA ARG A 17 1.69 5.70 7.95
C ARG A 17 3.12 5.61 7.43
N ILE A 18 3.85 6.72 7.49
CA ILE A 18 5.26 6.80 7.12
C ILE A 18 6.06 6.62 8.41
N PHE A 19 7.07 5.76 8.38
CA PHE A 19 7.95 5.55 9.52
C PHE A 19 8.68 6.85 9.87
N GLN A 20 8.82 7.14 11.15
CA GLN A 20 9.55 8.33 11.60
C GLN A 20 10.77 7.88 12.42
N GLU A 21 11.95 8.39 12.07
CA GLU A 21 13.21 8.02 12.74
C GLU A 21 13.18 8.25 14.25
N ARG A 22 12.42 9.23 14.73
CA ARG A 22 12.22 9.44 16.18
C ARG A 22 11.63 8.23 16.89
N TRP A 23 10.93 7.32 16.19
CA TRP A 23 10.40 6.09 16.77
C TRP A 23 11.48 5.06 17.09
N GLU A 24 12.65 5.17 16.45
CA GLU A 24 13.82 4.35 16.80
C GLU A 24 14.28 4.66 18.23
N LEU A 25 14.43 5.95 18.55
CA LEU A 25 14.83 6.35 19.88
C LEU A 25 13.68 6.21 20.88
N ASN A 26 12.46 6.60 20.52
CA ASN A 26 11.36 6.62 21.48
C ASN A 26 10.89 5.22 21.86
N TYR A 27 10.84 4.28 20.92
CA TYR A 27 10.19 2.98 21.11
C TYR A 27 11.07 1.78 20.71
N PHE A 28 12.34 2.01 20.32
CA PHE A 28 13.25 0.97 19.81
C PHE A 28 12.70 0.21 18.60
N PHE A 29 12.05 0.91 17.67
CA PHE A 29 11.58 0.33 16.41
C PHE A 29 12.46 0.72 15.24
N VAL A 30 12.54 -0.11 14.20
CA VAL A 30 13.13 0.25 12.89
C VAL A 30 12.18 -0.12 11.77
N GLU A 31 12.30 0.53 10.63
CA GLU A 31 11.61 0.09 9.41
C GLU A 31 12.42 -0.98 8.68
N HIS A 32 11.80 -2.13 8.43
CA HIS A 32 12.35 -3.17 7.59
C HIS A 32 11.32 -3.60 6.55
N ARG A 33 11.65 -3.41 5.26
CA ARG A 33 10.79 -3.78 4.11
C ARG A 33 9.36 -3.21 4.19
N GLY A 34 9.21 -1.97 4.66
CA GLY A 34 7.90 -1.32 4.77
C GLY A 34 7.09 -1.68 6.03
N ALA A 35 7.69 -2.40 6.98
CA ALA A 35 7.04 -2.77 8.25
C ALA A 35 7.88 -2.33 9.46
N PRO A 36 7.25 -1.90 10.57
CA PRO A 36 7.95 -1.59 11.81
C PRO A 36 8.33 -2.88 12.53
N VAL A 37 9.59 -3.00 12.95
CA VAL A 37 10.15 -4.13 13.70
C VAL A 37 10.72 -3.63 15.02
N CYS A 38 10.35 -4.26 16.14
CA CYS A 38 10.88 -3.95 17.46
C CYS A 38 12.29 -4.53 17.61
N LEU A 39 13.26 -3.71 18.00
CA LEU A 39 14.66 -4.13 18.19
C LEU A 39 14.88 -4.93 19.48
N ILE A 40 13.91 -4.95 20.39
CA ILE A 40 14.01 -5.64 21.69
C ILE A 40 13.58 -7.09 21.55
N CYS A 41 12.40 -7.32 20.96
CA CYS A 41 11.80 -8.65 20.82
C CYS A 41 11.80 -9.20 19.39
N ASN A 42 12.25 -8.43 18.40
CA ASN A 42 12.25 -8.79 16.98
C ASN A 42 10.87 -9.09 16.37
N GLU A 43 9.79 -8.65 17.01
CA GLU A 43 8.44 -8.77 16.48
C GLU A 43 8.08 -7.57 15.58
N SER A 44 7.24 -7.83 14.57
CA SER A 44 6.70 -6.78 13.70
C SER A 44 5.27 -6.40 14.11
N VAL A 45 4.94 -5.11 14.01
CA VAL A 45 3.61 -4.60 14.27
C VAL A 45 2.85 -4.43 12.96
N ALA A 46 1.66 -5.04 12.86
CA ALA A 46 0.88 -5.15 11.62
C ALA A 46 0.50 -3.81 10.96
N ILE A 47 0.42 -2.73 11.74
CA ILE A 47 0.03 -1.40 11.26
C ILE A 47 1.05 -0.37 11.77
N MET A 48 1.69 0.32 10.83
CA MET A 48 2.65 1.40 11.06
C MET A 48 1.95 2.67 11.56
N LYS A 49 1.59 2.67 12.85
CA LYS A 49 1.01 3.80 13.58
C LYS A 49 1.71 3.98 14.91
N VAL A 50 2.06 5.22 15.25
CA VAL A 50 2.73 5.56 16.52
C VAL A 50 2.03 4.98 17.75
N TYR A 51 0.70 4.97 17.75
CA TYR A 51 -0.09 4.38 18.84
C TYR A 51 0.22 2.89 19.06
N ASN A 52 0.34 2.11 17.98
CA ASN A 52 0.61 0.67 18.08
C ASN A 52 2.05 0.41 18.54
N LEU A 53 3.03 1.17 18.03
CA LEU A 53 4.43 1.07 18.43
C LEU A 53 4.60 1.45 19.91
N ARG A 54 3.96 2.55 20.31
CA ARG A 54 3.93 3.00 21.71
C ARG A 54 3.30 1.95 22.61
N CYS A 55 2.10 1.47 22.29
CA CYS A 55 1.40 0.48 23.10
C CYS A 55 2.21 -0.81 23.24
N HIS A 56 2.83 -1.29 22.15
CA HIS A 56 3.74 -2.44 22.20
C HIS A 56 4.92 -2.20 23.16
N TYR A 57 5.58 -1.04 23.05
CA TYR A 57 6.70 -0.70 23.93
C TYR A 57 6.25 -0.57 25.40
N GLU A 58 5.18 0.18 25.65
CA GLU A 58 4.64 0.45 26.99
C GLU A 58 4.22 -0.82 27.72
N THR A 59 3.56 -1.75 27.02
CA THR A 59 3.03 -2.97 27.64
C THR A 59 4.04 -4.08 27.79
N ARG A 60 5.10 -4.12 26.97
CA ARG A 60 6.04 -5.27 26.95
C ARG A 60 7.45 -4.93 27.39
N HIS A 61 7.87 -3.68 27.29
CA HIS A 61 9.28 -3.31 27.38
C HIS A 61 9.54 -2.10 28.28
N ASN A 62 8.51 -1.35 28.68
CA ASN A 62 8.72 -0.13 29.47
C ASN A 62 9.34 -0.40 30.84
N ASP A 63 8.96 -1.49 31.51
CA ASP A 63 9.51 -1.81 32.83
C ASP A 63 11.03 -2.04 32.79
N ASP A 64 11.51 -2.66 31.70
CA ASP A 64 12.93 -3.00 31.54
C ASP A 64 13.74 -1.90 30.83
N PHE A 65 13.12 -1.16 29.91
CA PHE A 65 13.79 -0.23 28.99
C PHE A 65 13.40 1.25 29.18
N GLY A 66 12.39 1.53 30.00
CA GLY A 66 11.99 2.90 30.38
C GLY A 66 13.08 3.65 31.13
N LYS A 67 13.94 2.92 31.86
CA LYS A 67 15.08 3.47 32.60
C LYS A 67 16.21 4.07 31.76
N PHE A 68 16.23 3.79 30.45
CA PHE A 68 17.27 4.33 29.57
C PHE A 68 16.85 5.70 29.04
N GLU A 69 17.61 6.72 29.41
CA GLU A 69 17.40 8.12 28.96
C GLU A 69 18.71 8.73 28.44
N GLY A 70 18.59 9.77 27.61
CA GLY A 70 19.73 10.49 27.01
C GLY A 70 20.70 9.55 26.28
N ARG A 71 22.01 9.75 26.49
CA ARG A 71 23.06 8.95 25.82
C ARG A 71 22.94 7.45 26.10
N MET A 72 22.52 7.04 27.30
CA MET A 72 22.36 5.62 27.61
C MET A 72 21.32 4.95 26.71
N ARG A 73 20.26 5.70 26.34
CA ARG A 73 19.24 5.23 25.41
C ARG A 73 19.77 5.12 23.99
N GLU A 74 20.53 6.11 23.54
CA GLU A 74 21.20 6.13 22.24
C GLU A 74 22.21 4.99 22.09
N ASP A 75 23.03 4.76 23.12
CA ASP A 75 24.00 3.66 23.16
C ASP A 75 23.29 2.30 23.14
N LYS A 76 22.17 2.19 23.86
CA LYS A 76 21.35 0.97 23.84
C LYS A 76 20.74 0.74 22.47
N LEU A 77 20.22 1.77 21.82
CA LEU A 77 19.68 1.71 20.46
C LEU A 77 20.76 1.26 19.48
N ALA A 78 21.95 1.86 19.53
CA ALA A 78 23.08 1.51 18.69
C ALA A 78 23.54 0.06 18.90
N SER A 79 23.56 -0.40 20.16
CA SER A 79 23.86 -1.79 20.51
C SER A 79 22.83 -2.76 19.94
N LEU A 80 21.53 -2.48 20.10
CA LEU A 80 20.46 -3.31 19.58
C LEU A 80 20.48 -3.38 18.04
N LYS A 81 20.74 -2.26 17.36
CA LYS A 81 20.92 -2.23 15.89
C LYS A 81 22.10 -3.09 15.44
N ARG A 82 23.23 -3.02 16.14
CA ARG A 82 24.41 -3.86 15.85
C ARG A 82 24.13 -5.34 16.09
N ASN A 83 23.43 -5.67 17.18
CA ASN A 83 23.03 -7.05 17.49
C ASN A 83 22.06 -7.60 16.45
N LEU A 84 21.14 -6.79 15.93
CA LEU A 84 20.24 -7.18 14.84
C LEU A 84 21.03 -7.48 13.55
N ALA A 85 22.05 -6.68 13.24
CA ALA A 85 22.91 -6.91 12.07
C ALA A 85 23.76 -8.19 12.19
N ALA A 86 24.18 -8.54 13.42
CA ALA A 86 25.06 -9.66 13.74
C ALA A 86 24.35 -10.99 14.06
N SER A 87 23.07 -10.97 14.45
CA SER A 87 22.36 -12.17 14.93
C SER A 87 21.90 -13.13 13.80
N PRO A 88 21.86 -14.46 14.05
CA PRO A 88 21.22 -15.44 13.16
C PRO A 88 19.69 -15.30 13.08
N ALA A 89 19.07 -14.36 13.81
CA ALA A 89 17.65 -13.97 13.71
C ALA A 89 17.20 -13.56 12.29
N LYS A 90 18.14 -13.44 11.34
CA LYS A 90 17.88 -13.43 9.90
C LYS A 90 16.98 -14.57 9.44
N HIS A 91 16.93 -15.72 10.13
CA HIS A 91 16.06 -16.84 9.73
C HIS A 91 14.59 -16.62 10.14
N PHE A 92 14.29 -16.16 11.35
CA PHE A 92 12.92 -15.95 11.82
C PHE A 92 12.27 -14.72 11.16
N LEU A 93 13.02 -13.61 11.05
CA LEU A 93 12.60 -12.42 10.32
C LEU A 93 12.46 -12.69 8.81
N LYS A 94 13.29 -13.55 8.21
CA LYS A 94 13.08 -13.99 6.81
C LYS A 94 11.83 -14.85 6.65
N ILE A 95 11.53 -15.77 7.57
CA ILE A 95 10.37 -16.65 7.42
C ILE A 95 9.06 -15.85 7.52
N VAL A 96 8.94 -14.99 8.52
CA VAL A 96 7.77 -14.11 8.69
C VAL A 96 7.66 -13.13 7.52
N SER A 97 8.76 -12.49 7.09
CA SER A 97 8.73 -11.56 5.95
C SER A 97 8.38 -12.23 4.62
N ARG A 98 8.87 -13.46 4.36
CA ARG A 98 8.54 -14.16 3.10
C ARG A 98 7.07 -14.57 3.04
N GLN A 99 6.48 -14.95 4.17
CA GLN A 99 5.07 -15.32 4.26
C GLN A 99 4.17 -14.08 4.15
N THR A 100 4.55 -12.95 4.77
CA THR A 100 3.82 -11.68 4.62
C THR A 100 3.95 -11.12 3.20
N ASP A 101 5.11 -11.25 2.56
CA ASP A 101 5.34 -10.80 1.19
C ASP A 101 4.47 -11.59 0.20
N ALA A 102 4.38 -12.91 0.36
CA ALA A 102 3.53 -13.76 -0.47
C ALA A 102 2.04 -13.44 -0.28
N ALA A 103 1.58 -13.30 0.96
CA ALA A 103 0.19 -12.93 1.28
C ALA A 103 -0.15 -11.52 0.77
N MET A 104 0.80 -10.58 0.87
CA MET A 104 0.66 -9.24 0.31
C MET A 104 0.55 -9.32 -1.21
N LYS A 105 1.44 -10.04 -1.89
CA LYS A 105 1.38 -10.18 -3.35
C LYS A 105 0.06 -10.79 -3.82
N ALA A 106 -0.35 -11.90 -3.21
CA ALA A 106 -1.63 -12.56 -3.52
C ALA A 106 -2.82 -11.60 -3.38
N SER A 107 -2.85 -10.78 -2.33
CA SER A 107 -3.93 -9.82 -2.15
C SER A 107 -3.95 -8.69 -3.20
N TYR A 108 -2.79 -8.31 -3.78
CA TYR A 108 -2.74 -7.34 -4.89
C TYR A 108 -3.32 -7.97 -6.15
N GLU A 109 -2.96 -9.21 -6.43
CA GLU A 109 -3.47 -9.97 -7.56
C GLU A 109 -4.98 -10.16 -7.49
N VAL A 110 -5.51 -10.55 -6.32
CA VAL A 110 -6.97 -10.70 -6.13
C VAL A 110 -7.69 -9.35 -6.26
N ALA A 111 -7.17 -8.28 -5.63
CA ALA A 111 -7.78 -6.96 -5.76
C ALA A 111 -7.79 -6.47 -7.22
N PHE A 112 -6.70 -6.67 -7.95
CA PHE A 112 -6.63 -6.34 -9.37
C PHE A 112 -7.59 -7.19 -10.20
N ALA A 113 -7.73 -8.49 -9.93
CA ALA A 113 -8.67 -9.36 -10.63
C ALA A 113 -10.13 -8.93 -10.42
N ILE A 114 -10.52 -8.56 -9.19
CA ILE A 114 -11.84 -8.02 -8.87
C ILE A 114 -12.09 -6.72 -9.65
N ALA A 115 -11.13 -5.79 -9.63
CA ALA A 115 -11.23 -4.52 -10.32
C ALA A 115 -11.33 -4.68 -11.85
N LYS A 116 -10.53 -5.57 -12.42
CA LYS A 116 -10.52 -5.87 -13.87
C LYS A 116 -11.88 -6.39 -14.35
N GLN A 117 -12.59 -7.15 -13.50
CA GLN A 117 -13.92 -7.66 -13.80
C GLN A 117 -15.06 -6.69 -13.43
N GLY A 118 -14.73 -5.48 -12.94
CA GLY A 118 -15.72 -4.48 -12.52
C GLY A 118 -16.56 -4.90 -11.32
N LYS A 119 -16.09 -5.85 -10.51
CA LYS A 119 -16.81 -6.34 -9.32
C LYS A 119 -16.54 -5.44 -8.10
N PRO A 120 -17.50 -5.31 -7.17
CA PRO A 120 -17.28 -4.51 -5.97
C PRO A 120 -16.28 -5.20 -5.04
N PHE A 121 -15.39 -4.43 -4.40
CA PHE A 121 -14.40 -4.99 -3.45
C PHE A 121 -15.00 -5.61 -2.19
N THR A 122 -16.30 -5.44 -1.94
CA THR A 122 -17.04 -6.18 -0.91
C THR A 122 -17.00 -7.69 -1.19
N ASP A 123 -16.90 -8.10 -2.45
CA ASP A 123 -16.82 -9.51 -2.84
C ASP A 123 -15.50 -10.15 -2.41
N GLY A 124 -14.48 -9.36 -2.04
CA GLY A 124 -13.20 -9.89 -1.54
C GLY A 124 -13.35 -10.73 -0.27
N GLU A 125 -14.29 -10.39 0.61
CA GLU A 125 -14.58 -11.19 1.82
C GLU A 125 -15.25 -12.52 1.47
N PHE A 126 -16.15 -12.51 0.47
CA PHE A 126 -16.76 -13.73 -0.06
C PHE A 126 -15.70 -14.65 -0.70
N VAL A 127 -14.81 -14.09 -1.55
CA VAL A 127 -13.71 -14.84 -2.15
C VAL A 127 -12.81 -15.47 -1.07
N LYS A 128 -12.48 -14.72 -0.01
CA LYS A 128 -11.71 -15.25 1.12
C LYS A 128 -12.42 -16.42 1.80
N SER A 129 -13.72 -16.29 2.06
CA SER A 129 -14.54 -17.35 2.67
C SER A 129 -14.54 -18.63 1.84
N CYS A 130 -14.74 -18.52 0.52
CA CYS A 130 -14.67 -19.65 -0.41
C CYS A 130 -13.30 -20.34 -0.36
N MET A 131 -12.22 -19.55 -0.43
CA MET A 131 -10.85 -20.08 -0.38
C MET A 131 -10.56 -20.82 0.93
N MET A 132 -11.01 -20.30 2.07
CA MET A 132 -10.81 -20.95 3.37
C MET A 132 -11.51 -22.30 3.48
N LYS A 133 -12.73 -22.44 2.93
CA LYS A 133 -13.45 -23.73 2.89
C LYS A 133 -12.73 -24.78 2.06
N VAL A 134 -12.15 -24.38 0.93
CA VAL A 134 -11.38 -25.28 0.07
C VAL A 134 -10.09 -25.73 0.76
N VAL A 135 -9.37 -24.79 1.37
CA VAL A 135 -8.11 -25.09 2.09
C VAL A 135 -8.34 -26.01 3.28
N GLU A 136 -9.46 -25.86 3.99
CA GLU A 136 -9.83 -26.73 5.11
C GLU A 136 -9.96 -28.20 4.71
N HIS A 137 -10.42 -28.49 3.49
CA HIS A 137 -10.57 -29.87 3.00
C HIS A 137 -9.35 -30.40 2.24
N ILE A 138 -8.59 -29.55 1.55
CA ILE A 138 -7.47 -29.99 0.69
C ILE A 138 -6.12 -29.94 1.43
N CYS A 139 -5.87 -28.88 2.20
CA CYS A 139 -4.57 -28.63 2.81
C CYS A 139 -4.70 -27.82 4.11
N SER A 140 -5.29 -28.46 5.13
CA SER A 140 -5.57 -27.84 6.43
C SER A 140 -4.30 -27.34 7.12
N GLU A 141 -3.14 -27.92 6.82
CA GLU A 141 -1.84 -27.53 7.37
C GLU A 141 -1.40 -26.12 6.94
N LYS A 142 -1.98 -25.55 5.87
CA LYS A 142 -1.67 -24.20 5.37
C LYS A 142 -2.75 -23.17 5.68
N LYS A 143 -3.78 -23.51 6.44
CA LYS A 143 -4.94 -22.64 6.74
C LYS A 143 -4.55 -21.26 7.24
N GLU A 144 -3.56 -21.17 8.14
CA GLU A 144 -3.05 -19.91 8.70
C GLU A 144 -2.44 -18.96 7.62
N LEU A 145 -1.77 -19.52 6.62
CA LEU A 145 -1.17 -18.72 5.53
C LEU A 145 -2.25 -18.02 4.70
N PHE A 146 -3.35 -18.72 4.40
CA PHE A 146 -4.47 -18.15 3.67
C PHE A 146 -5.27 -17.16 4.52
N GLY A 147 -5.36 -17.40 5.83
CA GLY A 147 -5.95 -16.48 6.80
C GLY A 147 -5.27 -15.10 6.82
N THR A 148 -3.96 -15.07 6.56
CA THR A 148 -3.14 -13.85 6.55
C THR A 148 -3.46 -12.93 5.35
N ILE A 149 -4.06 -13.45 4.27
CA ILE A 149 -4.40 -12.67 3.08
C ILE A 149 -5.53 -11.68 3.41
N SER A 150 -5.24 -10.38 3.29
CA SER A 150 -6.21 -9.31 3.58
C SER A 150 -7.02 -8.96 2.33
N LEU A 151 -8.32 -9.30 2.31
CA LEU A 151 -9.23 -9.05 1.17
C LEU A 151 -10.43 -8.17 1.52
N SER A 152 -10.36 -7.39 2.60
CA SER A 152 -11.45 -6.47 2.96
C SER A 152 -11.64 -5.39 1.88
N LYS A 153 -12.85 -4.82 1.82
CA LYS A 153 -13.18 -3.71 0.91
C LYS A 153 -12.13 -2.59 0.97
N GLN A 154 -11.73 -2.16 2.16
CA GLN A 154 -10.75 -1.09 2.35
C GLN A 154 -9.37 -1.49 1.83
N THR A 155 -9.01 -2.77 1.94
CA THR A 155 -7.74 -3.28 1.43
C THR A 155 -7.74 -3.29 -0.10
N GLY A 156 -8.83 -3.78 -0.72
CA GLY A 156 -9.01 -3.78 -2.16
C GLY A 156 -8.93 -2.37 -2.75
N THR A 157 -9.67 -1.41 -2.18
CA THR A 157 -9.64 0.00 -2.60
C THR A 157 -8.22 0.58 -2.55
N ARG A 158 -7.53 0.45 -1.40
CA ARG A 158 -6.17 0.98 -1.23
C ARG A 158 -5.18 0.41 -2.23
N ARG A 159 -5.28 -0.88 -2.55
CA ARG A 159 -4.36 -1.55 -3.46
C ARG A 159 -4.53 -1.05 -4.89
N VAL A 160 -5.77 -0.83 -5.32
CA VAL A 160 -6.05 -0.29 -6.66
C VAL A 160 -5.67 1.18 -6.75
N GLU A 161 -5.91 1.97 -5.71
CA GLU A 161 -5.40 3.35 -5.62
C GLU A 161 -3.87 3.40 -5.71
N HIS A 162 -3.17 2.48 -5.02
CA HIS A 162 -1.72 2.38 -5.09
C HIS A 162 -1.21 1.96 -6.47
N ILE A 163 -1.88 1.00 -7.13
CA ILE A 163 -1.57 0.64 -8.52
C ILE A 163 -1.76 1.86 -9.43
N ALA A 164 -2.86 2.60 -9.26
CA ALA A 164 -3.12 3.81 -10.04
C ALA A 164 -2.05 4.88 -9.82
N SER A 165 -1.58 5.08 -8.58
CA SER A 165 -0.49 6.04 -8.31
C SER A 165 0.84 5.62 -8.95
N ILE A 166 1.15 4.32 -8.96
CA ILE A 166 2.35 3.81 -9.63
C ILE A 166 2.26 4.06 -11.14
N LEU A 167 1.11 3.74 -11.75
CA LEU A 167 0.88 3.97 -13.18
C LEU A 167 0.97 5.47 -13.53
N HIS A 168 0.47 6.34 -12.65
CA HIS A 168 0.58 7.79 -12.82
C HIS A 168 2.04 8.27 -12.79
N GLN A 169 2.83 7.83 -11.80
CA GLN A 169 4.25 8.16 -11.73
C GLN A 169 5.05 7.61 -12.91
N GLN A 170 4.71 6.41 -13.40
CA GLN A 170 5.33 5.84 -14.59
C GLN A 170 5.01 6.67 -15.83
N LEU A 171 3.76 7.10 -15.98
CA LEU A 171 3.34 7.97 -17.08
C LEU A 171 4.04 9.33 -17.02
N GLU A 172 4.17 9.93 -15.83
CA GLU A 172 4.84 11.22 -15.63
C GLU A 172 6.32 11.13 -16.07
N ARG A 173 7.04 10.11 -15.58
CA ARG A 173 8.45 9.86 -15.98
C ARG A 173 8.61 9.52 -17.45
N ALA A 174 7.62 8.87 -18.05
CA ALA A 174 7.61 8.60 -19.48
C ALA A 174 7.39 9.88 -20.28
N SER A 175 6.48 10.74 -19.82
CA SER A 175 6.10 11.97 -20.52
C SER A 175 7.25 12.97 -20.64
N GLU A 176 8.17 13.00 -19.68
CA GLU A 176 9.40 13.81 -19.75
C GLU A 176 10.29 13.46 -20.96
N LYS A 177 10.16 12.24 -21.49
CA LYS A 177 10.97 11.73 -22.60
C LYS A 177 10.26 11.83 -23.96
N PHE A 178 9.02 12.31 -23.99
CA PHE A 178 8.27 12.39 -25.25
C PHE A 178 8.76 13.57 -26.08
N ILE A 179 9.20 13.29 -27.31
CA ILE A 179 9.47 14.33 -28.31
C ILE A 179 8.15 14.84 -28.89
N TRP A 180 7.24 13.90 -29.15
CA TRP A 180 5.91 14.17 -29.68
C TRP A 180 4.87 13.39 -28.88
N TYR A 181 3.72 14.00 -28.65
CA TYR A 181 2.59 13.33 -28.00
C TYR A 181 1.27 13.75 -28.63
N SER A 182 0.26 12.90 -28.47
CA SER A 182 -1.12 13.15 -28.85
C SER A 182 -2.05 12.68 -27.73
N HIS A 183 -3.20 13.34 -27.60
CA HIS A 183 -4.25 12.96 -26.67
C HIS A 183 -5.55 12.70 -27.41
N VAL A 184 -6.27 11.65 -27.02
CA VAL A 184 -7.62 11.34 -27.52
C VAL A 184 -8.59 11.42 -26.35
N LEU A 185 -9.60 12.25 -26.50
CA LEU A 185 -10.68 12.46 -25.52
C LEU A 185 -11.90 11.68 -26.00
N ASN A 186 -12.44 10.79 -25.16
CA ASN A 186 -13.66 10.06 -25.43
C ASN A 186 -14.66 10.28 -24.29
N GLU A 187 -15.71 11.05 -24.55
CA GLU A 187 -16.78 11.28 -23.61
C GLU A 187 -17.91 10.26 -23.84
N SER A 188 -18.39 9.64 -22.76
CA SER A 188 -19.55 8.76 -22.77
C SER A 188 -20.45 9.07 -21.58
N THR A 189 -21.75 8.91 -21.74
CA THR A 189 -22.71 9.01 -20.63
C THR A 189 -23.04 7.62 -20.12
N ASP A 190 -23.00 7.42 -18.80
CA ASP A 190 -23.42 6.15 -18.21
C ASP A 190 -24.94 6.08 -18.01
N VAL A 191 -25.43 4.90 -17.60
CA VAL A 191 -26.85 4.63 -17.33
C VAL A 191 -27.47 5.53 -16.25
N SER A 192 -26.65 6.25 -15.47
CA SER A 192 -27.09 7.23 -14.47
C SER A 192 -27.04 8.67 -14.98
N ASN A 193 -26.89 8.85 -16.30
CA ASN A 193 -26.70 10.15 -16.95
C ASN A 193 -25.48 10.92 -16.42
N THR A 194 -24.45 10.20 -15.96
CA THR A 194 -23.17 10.80 -15.57
C THR A 194 -22.21 10.73 -16.75
N ALA A 195 -21.75 11.90 -17.21
CA ALA A 195 -20.69 11.99 -18.21
C ALA A 195 -19.36 11.46 -17.66
N LYS A 196 -18.68 10.62 -18.43
CA LYS A 196 -17.38 10.02 -18.18
C LYS A 196 -16.45 10.37 -19.33
N LEU A 197 -15.32 11.00 -19.01
CA LEU A 197 -14.27 11.34 -19.96
C LEU A 197 -13.11 10.36 -19.84
N LEU A 198 -12.77 9.71 -20.95
CA LEU A 198 -11.59 8.86 -21.08
C LEU A 198 -10.54 9.61 -21.87
N ILE A 199 -9.32 9.66 -21.34
CA ILE A 199 -8.18 10.34 -21.96
C ILE A 199 -7.13 9.30 -22.30
N PHE A 200 -6.81 9.15 -23.58
CA PHE A 200 -5.69 8.33 -24.04
C PHE A 200 -4.53 9.23 -24.41
N ILE A 201 -3.35 8.97 -23.85
CA ILE A 201 -2.11 9.67 -24.20
C ILE A 201 -1.25 8.70 -24.99
N ARG A 202 -0.76 9.13 -26.16
CA ARG A 202 0.23 8.41 -26.96
C ARG A 202 1.44 9.31 -27.11
N GLY A 203 2.60 8.82 -26.71
CA GLY A 203 3.88 9.52 -26.86
C GLY A 203 4.87 8.71 -27.67
N VAL A 204 5.81 9.41 -28.29
CA VAL A 204 6.97 8.85 -28.98
C VAL A 204 8.22 9.38 -28.30
N ASP A 205 9.07 8.47 -27.81
CA ASP A 205 10.37 8.80 -27.24
C ASP A 205 11.47 8.90 -28.32
N GLU A 206 12.70 9.25 -27.92
CA GLU A 206 13.87 9.31 -28.81
C GLU A 206 14.16 7.99 -29.55
N THR A 207 13.69 6.86 -29.03
CA THR A 207 13.87 5.54 -29.66
C THR A 207 12.74 5.18 -30.63
N LEU A 208 11.80 6.11 -30.87
CA LEU A 208 10.59 5.93 -31.66
C LEU A 208 9.68 4.78 -31.16
N GLN A 209 9.81 4.39 -29.89
CA GLN A 209 8.96 3.34 -29.31
C GLN A 209 7.61 3.93 -28.88
N LEU A 210 6.54 3.30 -29.37
CA LEU A 210 5.18 3.69 -29.05
C LEU A 210 4.83 3.23 -27.63
N GLN A 211 4.74 4.16 -26.69
CA GLN A 211 4.20 3.87 -25.36
C GLN A 211 2.68 4.05 -25.35
N LYS A 212 1.96 2.94 -25.19
CA LYS A 212 0.51 2.92 -24.92
C LYS A 212 0.31 2.81 -23.40
N THR A 213 -0.17 3.87 -22.77
CA THR A 213 -0.48 3.84 -21.35
C THR A 213 -1.96 3.50 -21.12
N LEU A 214 -2.35 2.26 -21.43
CA LEU A 214 -3.43 1.46 -20.80
C LEU A 214 -3.62 0.14 -21.59
N PRO A 215 -3.90 -1.01 -20.95
CA PRO A 215 -4.39 -2.19 -21.65
C PRO A 215 -5.85 -1.97 -22.10
N ASP A 216 -6.20 -2.51 -23.26
CA ASP A 216 -7.49 -2.41 -24.00
C ASP A 216 -8.76 -2.91 -23.25
N SER A 217 -8.78 -2.98 -21.92
CA SER A 217 -9.97 -3.50 -21.20
C SER A 217 -10.22 -2.94 -19.80
N ALA A 218 -9.65 -1.80 -19.40
CA ALA A 218 -9.95 -1.21 -18.08
C ALA A 218 -10.34 0.26 -18.22
N ALA A 219 -11.64 0.54 -18.12
CA ALA A 219 -12.16 1.90 -18.05
C ALA A 219 -11.65 2.59 -16.76
N CYS A 220 -10.58 3.39 -16.89
CA CYS A 220 -10.15 4.27 -15.82
C CYS A 220 -11.09 5.49 -15.81
N THR A 221 -12.03 5.51 -14.87
CA THR A 221 -12.94 6.66 -14.70
C THR A 221 -12.25 7.70 -13.83
N THR A 222 -11.48 8.61 -14.44
CA THR A 222 -11.03 9.82 -13.75
C THR A 222 -12.14 10.86 -13.79
N ARG A 223 -12.69 11.19 -12.61
CA ARG A 223 -13.70 12.23 -12.43
C ARG A 223 -12.97 13.56 -12.29
N THR A 224 -12.82 14.29 -13.39
CA THR A 224 -12.30 15.66 -13.33
C THR A 224 -13.23 16.57 -14.13
N LYS A 225 -13.97 17.40 -13.40
CA LYS A 225 -14.51 18.65 -13.93
C LYS A 225 -13.29 19.54 -14.15
N VAL A 226 -12.77 19.59 -15.37
CA VAL A 226 -11.81 20.62 -15.77
C VAL A 226 -12.51 21.43 -16.83
N ASP A 227 -12.91 22.63 -16.44
CA ASP A 227 -13.23 23.69 -17.39
C ASP A 227 -11.98 23.90 -18.25
N MET A 228 -12.04 23.40 -19.48
CA MET A 228 -10.98 23.54 -20.46
C MET A 228 -11.07 24.95 -21.05
N CYS A 229 -10.56 25.93 -20.32
CA CYS A 229 -10.17 27.19 -20.94
C CYS A 229 -8.94 26.91 -21.82
N LEU A 230 -9.17 27.02 -23.12
CA LEU A 230 -8.15 27.12 -24.16
C LEU A 230 -7.06 28.11 -23.74
N MET A 231 -5.80 27.71 -23.84
CA MET A 231 -4.74 28.64 -24.22
C MET A 231 -3.82 27.96 -25.21
N ASN A 232 -3.70 28.64 -26.36
CA ASN A 232 -2.70 28.43 -27.40
C ASN A 232 -1.28 28.51 -26.85
#